data_AF-Q12I63-F1
#
_entry.id   AF-Q12I63-F1
#
_cell.length_a   1.000
_cell.length_b   1.000
_cell.length_c   1.000
_cell.angle_alpha   90.00
_cell.angle_beta   90.00
_cell.angle_gamma   90.00
#
_symmetry.space_group_name_H-M   'P 1'
#
loop_
_entity.id
_entity.type
_entity.pdbx_description
1 polymer ?
#
loop_
_entity_poly.entity_id
_entity_poly.type
_entity_poly.pdbx_seq_one_letter_code
_entity_poly.pdbx_strand_id
1 'polypeptide(L)'
;MNSGITSRLLSDLKTYAISERRMCRLDKLLSKIEFHKGINDIKKSHSVHVSKEKLDALTTAQRNEPLFISQQGNPYDPNTIGSRFGEVRRSIIKSGIQFEHKFHDLRCSYATYRLHSLLEAGIEPANALSLLMGWMGHKNESTTWKYLQYLKRKEALKEKISVLDSIMHQALEEANEQDVEINSPLG
;
A
#
# COMPACT_ATOMS: atom_id res chain seq x y z
N MET A 1 -8.29 23.20 -3.69
CA MET A 1 -9.38 22.33 -4.15
C MET A 1 -8.94 20.85 -4.26
N ASN A 2 -8.08 20.34 -3.37
CA ASN A 2 -7.56 18.95 -3.41
C ASN A 2 -7.43 18.29 -2.01
N SER A 3 -8.12 18.82 -1.00
CA SER A 3 -8.25 18.31 0.38
C SER A 3 -9.04 16.98 0.52
N GLY A 4 -9.64 16.49 -0.57
CA GLY A 4 -10.54 15.35 -0.49
C GLY A 4 -9.85 13.98 -0.49
N ILE A 5 -8.65 13.83 -1.03
CA ILE A 5 -8.22 12.50 -1.54
C ILE A 5 -7.88 11.51 -0.42
N THR A 6 -7.16 11.93 0.62
CA THR A 6 -6.72 11.01 1.70
C THR A 6 -7.84 10.69 2.67
N SER A 7 -8.62 11.70 3.09
CA SER A 7 -9.80 11.53 3.94
C SER A 7 -10.89 10.72 3.23
N ARG A 8 -11.14 11.00 1.95
CA ARG A 8 -12.04 10.20 1.11
C ARG A 8 -11.53 8.80 0.91
N LEU A 9 -10.24 8.59 0.63
CA LEU A 9 -9.68 7.25 0.48
C LEU A 9 -9.83 6.45 1.78
N LEU A 10 -9.52 7.05 2.92
CA LEU A 10 -9.70 6.40 4.22
C LEU A 10 -11.18 6.08 4.47
N SER A 11 -12.08 7.02 4.18
CA SER A 11 -13.53 6.82 4.26
C SER A 11 -14.01 5.70 3.33
N ASP A 12 -13.53 5.66 2.09
CA ASP A 12 -13.87 4.65 1.10
C ASP A 12 -13.35 3.27 1.53
N LEU A 13 -12.15 3.21 2.13
CA LEU A 13 -11.59 1.97 2.67
C LEU A 13 -12.38 1.49 3.90
N LYS A 14 -12.75 2.39 4.81
CA LYS A 14 -13.60 2.06 5.96
C LYS A 14 -14.97 1.57 5.51
N THR A 15 -15.58 2.26 4.54
CA THR A 15 -16.87 1.87 3.94
C THR A 15 -16.77 0.52 3.24
N TYR A 16 -15.70 0.29 2.48
CA TYR A 16 -15.44 -0.99 1.85
C TYR A 16 -15.25 -2.12 2.88
N ALA A 17 -14.55 -1.85 3.98
CA ALA A 17 -14.28 -2.83 5.04
C ALA A 17 -15.56 -3.39 5.69
N ILE A 18 -16.65 -2.62 5.68
CA ILE A 18 -17.97 -3.02 6.21
C ILE A 18 -19.00 -3.36 5.11
N SER A 19 -18.61 -3.27 3.84
CA SER A 19 -19.54 -3.51 2.73
C SER A 19 -19.97 -4.98 2.66
N GLU A 20 -21.25 -5.23 2.34
CA GLU A 20 -21.78 -6.59 2.15
C GLU A 20 -20.93 -7.41 1.17
N ARG A 21 -20.50 -6.76 0.08
CA ARG A 21 -19.61 -7.37 -0.92
C ARG A 21 -18.33 -7.92 -0.30
N ARG A 22 -17.75 -7.20 0.66
CA ARG A 22 -16.52 -7.60 1.34
C ARG A 22 -16.81 -8.65 2.42
N MET A 23 -17.91 -8.53 3.15
CA MET A 23 -18.36 -9.53 4.12
C MET A 23 -18.57 -10.91 3.47
N CYS A 24 -19.29 -10.98 2.34
CA CYS A 24 -19.47 -12.22 1.58
C CYS A 24 -18.14 -12.86 1.10
N ARG A 25 -17.09 -12.06 0.92
CA ARG A 25 -15.75 -12.56 0.56
C ARG A 25 -14.98 -13.01 1.79
N LEU A 26 -15.16 -12.32 2.91
CA LEU A 26 -14.62 -12.70 4.21
C LEU A 26 -15.18 -14.05 4.65
N ASP A 27 -16.48 -14.29 4.51
CA ASP A 27 -17.10 -15.58 4.83
C ASP A 27 -16.43 -16.73 4.05
N LYS A 28 -16.24 -16.53 2.74
CA LYS A 28 -15.53 -17.50 1.89
C LYS A 28 -14.09 -17.73 2.33
N LEU A 29 -13.41 -16.69 2.80
CA LEU A 29 -12.05 -16.79 3.34
C LEU A 29 -12.03 -17.58 4.66
N LEU A 30 -12.97 -17.30 5.57
CA LEU A 30 -13.09 -17.98 6.85
C LEU A 30 -13.41 -19.46 6.65
N SER A 31 -14.39 -19.81 5.82
CA SER A 31 -14.70 -21.21 5.48
C SER A 31 -13.49 -21.93 4.90
N LYS A 32 -12.68 -21.24 4.10
CA LYS A 32 -11.42 -21.81 3.61
C LYS A 32 -10.41 -22.04 4.73
N ILE A 33 -10.21 -21.08 5.63
CA ILE A 33 -9.30 -21.24 6.77
C ILE A 33 -9.73 -22.44 7.62
N GLU A 34 -11.02 -22.56 7.93
CA GLU A 34 -11.58 -23.67 8.70
C GLU A 34 -11.38 -25.02 8.00
N PHE A 35 -11.70 -25.10 6.71
CA PHE A 35 -11.48 -26.30 5.91
C PHE A 35 -9.99 -26.71 5.90
N HIS A 36 -9.07 -25.75 5.80
CA HIS A 36 -7.63 -26.04 5.82
C HIS A 36 -7.11 -26.43 7.21
N LYS A 37 -7.70 -25.92 8.29
CA LYS A 37 -7.40 -26.40 9.66
C LYS A 37 -7.79 -27.87 9.82
N GLY A 38 -9.04 -28.22 9.48
CA GLY A 38 -9.51 -29.60 9.53
C GLY A 38 -8.70 -30.53 8.61
N ILE A 39 -8.30 -30.05 7.42
CA ILE A 39 -7.38 -30.79 6.55
C ILE A 39 -5.98 -30.96 7.16
N ASN A 40 -5.42 -29.98 7.88
CA ASN A 40 -4.12 -30.15 8.51
C ASN A 40 -4.17 -31.19 9.64
N ASP A 41 -5.29 -31.28 10.36
CA ASP A 41 -5.53 -32.34 11.34
C ASP A 41 -5.58 -33.73 10.65
N ILE A 42 -6.17 -33.80 9.45
CA ILE A 42 -6.25 -35.03 8.62
C ILE A 42 -4.93 -35.33 7.88
N LYS A 43 -4.18 -34.33 7.42
CA LYS A 43 -2.92 -34.47 6.66
C LYS A 43 -1.75 -34.95 7.49
N LYS A 44 -1.83 -34.86 8.82
CA LYS A 44 -0.95 -35.60 9.71
C LYS A 44 -1.03 -37.13 9.45
N SER A 45 -2.10 -37.58 8.78
CA SER A 45 -2.36 -38.97 8.38
C SER A 45 -2.20 -39.28 6.87
N HIS A 46 -2.26 -38.33 5.92
CA HIS A 46 -2.04 -38.63 4.47
C HIS A 46 -1.71 -37.40 3.59
N SER A 47 -0.95 -37.64 2.51
CA SER A 47 -0.31 -36.67 1.62
C SER A 47 -1.27 -35.97 0.64
N VAL A 48 -1.71 -34.75 0.97
CA VAL A 48 -2.38 -33.84 0.02
C VAL A 48 -1.49 -32.61 -0.25
N HIS A 49 -1.04 -32.46 -1.50
CA HIS A 49 -0.22 -31.35 -1.97
C HIS A 49 -1.04 -30.04 -2.06
N VAL A 50 -0.88 -29.15 -1.09
CA VAL A 50 -1.25 -27.73 -1.19
C VAL A 50 0.05 -26.93 -1.23
N SER A 51 0.15 -25.93 -2.11
CA SER A 51 1.36 -25.11 -2.19
C SER A 51 1.62 -24.40 -0.84
N LYS A 52 2.86 -24.45 -0.38
CA LYS A 52 3.30 -23.85 0.90
C LYS A 52 2.90 -22.37 0.99
N GLU A 53 3.06 -21.64 -0.11
CA GLU A 53 2.70 -20.21 -0.23
C GLU A 53 1.24 -19.93 0.09
N LYS A 54 0.32 -20.79 -0.38
CA LYS A 54 -1.11 -20.64 -0.12
C LYS A 54 -1.45 -20.89 1.35
N LEU A 55 -0.75 -21.85 1.97
CA LEU A 55 -0.91 -22.14 3.39
C LEU A 55 -0.38 -21.00 4.25
N ASP A 56 0.77 -20.44 3.90
CA ASP A 56 1.38 -19.30 4.59
C ASP A 56 0.48 -18.06 4.47
N ALA A 57 -0.10 -17.81 3.29
CA ALA A 57 -1.05 -16.72 3.07
C ALA A 57 -2.33 -16.88 3.91
N LEU A 58 -2.90 -18.09 4.00
CA LEU A 58 -4.08 -18.36 4.84
C LEU A 58 -3.76 -18.26 6.34
N THR A 59 -2.59 -18.73 6.76
CA THR A 59 -2.13 -18.63 8.15
C THR A 59 -1.92 -17.17 8.54
N THR A 60 -1.34 -16.37 7.65
CA THR A 60 -1.18 -14.93 7.84
C THR A 60 -2.54 -14.24 7.90
N ALA A 61 -3.45 -14.60 6.99
CA ALA A 61 -4.81 -14.05 6.95
C ALA A 61 -5.64 -14.38 8.19
N GLN A 62 -5.37 -15.52 8.82
CA GLN A 62 -5.99 -15.89 10.11
C GLN A 62 -5.48 -15.01 11.25
N ARG A 63 -4.18 -14.67 11.26
CA ARG A 63 -3.58 -13.81 12.29
C ARG A 63 -3.94 -12.34 12.09
N ASN A 64 -3.94 -11.91 10.82
CA ASN A 64 -4.19 -10.54 10.41
C ASN A 64 -5.19 -10.57 9.25
N GLU A 65 -6.42 -10.16 9.52
CA GLU A 65 -7.48 -10.16 8.51
C GLU A 65 -7.11 -9.26 7.32
N PRO A 66 -7.07 -9.79 6.10
CA PRO A 66 -6.73 -8.98 4.94
C PRO A 66 -7.87 -8.01 4.59
N LEU A 67 -7.53 -6.75 4.35
CA LEU A 67 -8.51 -5.76 3.90
C LEU A 67 -9.09 -6.15 2.54
N PHE A 68 -8.23 -6.51 1.59
CA PHE A 68 -8.63 -6.92 0.24
C PHE A 68 -8.70 -8.43 0.11
N ILE A 69 -9.88 -8.90 -0.29
CA ILE A 69 -10.19 -10.32 -0.48
C ILE A 69 -10.69 -10.50 -1.92
N SER A 70 -10.21 -11.55 -2.59
CA SER A 70 -10.66 -11.88 -3.94
C SER A 70 -12.11 -12.37 -3.94
N GLN A 71 -12.74 -12.42 -5.12
CA GLN A 71 -14.10 -12.96 -5.25
C GLN A 71 -14.20 -14.44 -4.84
N GLN A 72 -13.08 -15.16 -4.98
CA GLN A 72 -12.92 -16.55 -4.59
C GLN A 72 -12.62 -16.71 -3.10
N GLY A 73 -12.53 -15.64 -2.30
CA GLY A 73 -12.23 -15.74 -0.87
C GLY A 73 -10.76 -16.05 -0.58
N ASN A 74 -9.82 -15.55 -1.39
CA ASN A 74 -8.40 -15.64 -1.08
C ASN A 74 -7.88 -14.24 -0.67
N PRO A 75 -6.85 -14.16 0.19
CA PRO A 75 -6.09 -12.92 0.36
C PRO A 75 -5.60 -12.42 -1.00
N TYR A 76 -5.61 -11.10 -1.20
CA TYR A 76 -5.21 -10.53 -2.50
C TYR A 76 -3.72 -10.78 -2.77
N ASP A 77 -3.41 -11.37 -3.93
CA ASP A 77 -2.04 -11.64 -4.34
C ASP A 77 -1.39 -10.35 -4.90
N PRO A 78 -0.16 -9.98 -4.47
CA PRO A 78 0.57 -8.83 -5.01
C PRO A 78 0.69 -8.81 -6.54
N ASN A 79 0.83 -9.97 -7.19
CA ASN A 79 0.89 -10.11 -8.65
C ASN A 79 -0.42 -9.68 -9.33
N THR A 80 -1.54 -9.79 -8.63
CA THR A 80 -2.85 -9.34 -9.14
C THR A 80 -2.88 -7.83 -9.27
N ILE A 81 -2.28 -7.09 -8.32
CA ILE A 81 -2.18 -5.63 -8.38
C ILE A 81 -1.33 -5.21 -9.58
N GLY A 82 -0.19 -5.87 -9.80
CA GLY A 82 0.65 -5.63 -10.98
C GLY A 82 -0.10 -5.85 -12.31
N SER A 83 -0.91 -6.91 -12.38
CA SER A 83 -1.77 -7.19 -13.55
C SER A 83 -2.82 -6.10 -13.78
N ARG A 84 -3.51 -5.64 -12.73
CA ARG A 84 -4.49 -4.55 -12.80
C ARG A 84 -3.85 -3.23 -13.21
N PHE A 85 -2.66 -2.92 -12.70
CA PHE A 85 -1.91 -1.76 -13.15
C PHE A 85 -1.55 -1.87 -14.65
N GLY A 86 -1.20 -3.07 -15.11
CA GLY A 86 -0.98 -3.35 -16.53
C GLY A 86 -2.21 -3.08 -17.40
N GLU A 87 -3.42 -3.40 -16.91
CA GLU A 87 -4.68 -3.07 -17.58
C GLU A 87 -4.86 -1.56 -17.70
N VAL A 88 -4.66 -0.81 -16.61
CA VAL A 88 -4.73 0.66 -16.61
C VAL A 88 -3.73 1.25 -17.59
N ARG A 89 -2.47 0.79 -17.56
CA ARG A 89 -1.43 1.20 -18.51
C ARG A 89 -1.86 0.99 -19.96
N ARG A 90 -2.43 -0.18 -20.29
CA ARG A 90 -2.90 -0.45 -21.66
C ARG A 90 -4.02 0.50 -22.06
N SER A 91 -4.96 0.81 -21.17
CA SER A 91 -6.03 1.77 -21.44
C SER A 91 -5.49 3.18 -21.72
N ILE A 92 -4.47 3.62 -20.98
CA ILE A 92 -3.80 4.93 -21.20
C ILE A 92 -3.05 4.94 -22.53
N ILE A 93 -2.32 3.88 -22.86
CA ILE A 93 -1.63 3.77 -24.16
C ILE A 93 -2.64 3.81 -25.31
N LYS A 94 -3.78 3.13 -25.15
CA LYS A 94 -4.85 3.12 -26.14
C LYS A 94 -5.47 4.51 -26.37
N SER A 95 -5.42 5.40 -25.37
CA SER A 95 -5.85 6.80 -25.53
C SER A 95 -4.79 7.70 -26.19
N GLY A 96 -3.71 7.12 -26.73
CA GLY A 96 -2.65 7.85 -27.45
C GLY A 96 -1.56 8.45 -26.56
N ILE A 97 -1.57 8.15 -25.25
CA ILE A 97 -0.59 8.67 -24.30
C ILE A 97 0.55 7.65 -24.14
N GLN A 98 1.79 8.06 -24.38
CA GLN A 98 2.95 7.21 -24.09
C GLN A 98 3.08 7.01 -22.57
N PHE A 99 2.82 5.79 -22.09
CA PHE A 99 2.87 5.45 -20.67
C PHE A 99 3.60 4.12 -20.47
N GLU A 100 4.91 4.18 -20.25
CA GLU A 100 5.77 2.99 -20.14
C GLU A 100 6.04 2.51 -18.71
N HIS A 101 5.51 3.24 -17.72
CA HIS A 101 5.71 2.99 -16.31
C HIS A 101 5.17 1.62 -15.87
N LYS A 102 5.86 0.97 -14.94
CA LYS A 102 5.44 -0.27 -14.29
C LYS A 102 4.95 0.01 -12.88
N PHE A 103 4.26 -0.96 -12.29
CA PHE A 103 3.74 -0.81 -10.93
C PHE A 103 4.86 -0.50 -9.90
N HIS A 104 6.06 -1.06 -10.07
CA HIS A 104 7.20 -0.77 -9.19
C HIS A 104 7.68 0.69 -9.26
N ASP A 105 7.41 1.41 -10.34
CA ASP A 105 7.81 2.81 -10.48
C ASP A 105 7.03 3.73 -9.54
N LEU A 106 5.82 3.33 -9.10
CA LEU A 106 5.06 4.05 -8.09
C LEU A 106 5.83 4.12 -6.77
N ARG A 107 6.47 3.01 -6.39
CA ARG A 107 7.27 2.92 -5.17
C ARG A 107 8.53 3.77 -5.26
N CYS A 108 9.21 3.75 -6.41
CA CYS A 108 10.36 4.61 -6.67
C CYS A 108 9.98 6.10 -6.66
N SER A 109 8.83 6.43 -7.24
CA SER A 109 8.27 7.77 -7.23
C SER A 109 8.03 8.23 -5.79
N TYR A 110 7.23 7.51 -5.02
CA TYR A 110 6.97 7.80 -3.61
C TYR A 110 8.27 7.97 -2.81
N ALA A 111 9.21 7.06 -2.95
CA ALA A 111 10.50 7.11 -2.24
C ALA A 111 11.30 8.37 -2.56
N THR A 112 11.38 8.71 -3.85
CA THR A 112 12.09 9.90 -4.33
C THR A 112 11.45 11.17 -3.77
N TYR A 113 10.12 11.28 -3.83
CA TYR A 113 9.39 12.43 -3.32
C TYR A 113 9.54 12.57 -1.81
N ARG A 114 9.31 11.49 -1.06
CA ARG A 114 9.38 11.50 0.40
C ARG A 114 10.79 11.79 0.90
N LEU A 115 11.81 11.25 0.24
CA LEU A 115 13.21 11.56 0.57
C LEU A 115 13.51 13.04 0.37
N HIS A 116 13.03 13.66 -0.71
CA HIS A 116 13.20 15.09 -0.91
C HIS A 116 12.56 15.92 0.19
N SER A 117 11.29 15.65 0.56
CA SER A 117 10.60 16.39 1.63
C SER A 117 11.35 16.30 2.96
N LEU A 118 11.93 15.14 3.28
CA LEU A 118 12.76 14.97 4.48
C LEU A 118 14.04 15.82 4.43
N LEU A 119 14.69 15.89 3.27
CA LEU A 119 15.90 16.69 3.08
C LEU A 119 15.60 18.20 3.15
N GLU A 120 14.50 18.66 2.55
CA GLU A 120 14.06 20.07 2.65
C GLU A 120 13.68 20.45 4.08
N ALA A 121 13.14 19.52 4.86
CA ALA A 121 12.90 19.70 6.30
C ALA A 121 14.19 19.73 7.14
N GLY A 122 15.37 19.66 6.51
CA GLY A 122 16.67 19.72 7.19
C GLY A 122 17.09 18.41 7.86
N ILE A 123 16.40 17.30 7.59
CA ILE A 123 16.78 16.00 8.15
C ILE A 123 18.04 15.52 7.44
N GLU A 124 19.02 15.10 8.24
CA GLU A 124 20.28 14.58 7.74
C GLU A 124 20.04 13.39 6.78
N PRO A 125 20.75 13.33 5.63
CA PRO A 125 20.47 12.34 4.59
C PRO A 125 20.44 10.88 5.03
N ALA A 126 21.33 10.43 5.92
CA ALA A 126 21.33 9.06 6.41
C ALA A 126 20.11 8.77 7.29
N ASN A 127 19.72 9.71 8.15
CA ASN A 127 18.49 9.60 8.95
C ASN A 127 17.23 9.60 8.07
N ALA A 128 17.18 10.47 7.06
CA ALA A 128 16.07 10.51 6.11
C ALA A 128 15.94 9.20 5.32
N LEU A 129 17.08 8.62 4.92
CA LEU A 129 17.13 7.33 4.25
C LEU A 129 16.63 6.20 5.16
N SER A 130 17.07 6.17 6.42
CA SER A 130 16.67 5.18 7.41
C SER A 130 15.17 5.20 7.69
N LEU A 131 14.60 6.40 7.90
CA LEU A 131 13.15 6.58 8.07
C LEU A 131 12.36 6.09 6.86
N LEU A 132 12.80 6.48 5.66
CA LEU A 132 12.15 6.06 4.43
C LEU A 132 12.19 4.53 4.25
N MET A 133 13.33 3.90 4.55
CA MET A 133 13.44 2.43 4.52
C MET A 133 12.50 1.75 5.50
N GLY A 134 12.35 2.30 6.70
CA GLY A 134 11.39 1.85 7.71
C GLY A 134 9.95 1.89 7.17
N TRP A 135 9.52 3.03 6.62
CA TRP A 135 8.18 3.18 6.04
C TRP A 135 7.95 2.30 4.83
N MET A 136 8.98 2.05 4.05
CA MET A 136 8.92 1.18 2.89
C MET A 136 8.96 -0.30 3.30
N GLY A 137 9.46 -0.65 4.49
CA GLY A 137 9.67 -2.04 4.90
C GLY A 137 10.81 -2.70 4.11
N HIS A 138 11.76 -1.92 3.61
CA HIS A 138 12.93 -2.43 2.90
C HIS A 138 13.98 -2.94 3.89
N LYS A 139 14.40 -4.20 3.73
CA LYS A 139 15.54 -4.76 4.50
C LYS A 139 16.90 -4.49 3.84
N ASN A 140 16.93 -3.89 2.63
CA ASN A 140 18.12 -3.82 1.79
C ASN A 140 18.40 -2.38 1.32
N GLU A 141 19.51 -1.81 1.79
CA GLU A 141 19.89 -0.39 1.62
C GLU A 141 20.24 0.02 0.17
N SER A 142 20.63 -0.94 -0.68
CA SER A 142 21.17 -0.66 -2.01
C SER A 142 20.17 -0.04 -2.99
N THR A 143 18.87 -0.25 -2.77
CA THR A 143 17.80 0.34 -3.59
C THR A 143 17.53 1.79 -3.19
N THR A 144 17.72 2.12 -1.91
CA THR A 144 17.39 3.42 -1.35
C THR A 144 18.43 4.48 -1.70
N TRP A 145 19.72 4.11 -1.72
CA TRP A 145 20.80 5.00 -2.16
C TRP A 145 20.66 5.49 -3.61
N LYS A 146 20.04 4.67 -4.49
CA LYS A 146 19.73 5.06 -5.87
C LYS A 146 18.75 6.23 -5.92
N TYR A 147 17.82 6.34 -4.97
CA TYR A 147 16.88 7.47 -4.90
C TYR A 147 17.59 8.78 -4.56
N LEU A 148 18.53 8.74 -3.61
CA LEU A 148 19.33 9.92 -3.25
C LEU A 148 20.20 10.42 -4.41
N GLN A 149 20.83 9.50 -5.14
CA GLN A 149 21.60 9.86 -6.35
C GLN A 149 20.71 10.41 -7.46
N TYR A 150 19.50 9.86 -7.63
CA TYR A 150 18.54 10.33 -8.62
C TYR A 150 18.04 11.76 -8.32
N LEU A 151 17.77 12.07 -7.04
CA LEU A 151 17.38 13.41 -6.59
C LEU A 151 18.47 14.46 -6.86
N LYS A 152 19.71 14.14 -6.52
CA LYS A 152 20.86 15.06 -6.74
C LYS A 152 21.10 15.39 -8.21
N ARG A 153 20.61 14.56 -9.15
CA ARG A 153 20.87 14.71 -10.59
C ARG A 153 19.77 15.43 -11.37
N LYS A 154 18.58 15.64 -10.81
CA LYS A 154 17.45 16.23 -11.55
C LYS A 154 16.83 17.42 -10.81
N GLU A 155 17.31 18.62 -11.12
CA GLU A 155 16.67 19.88 -10.69
C GLU A 155 15.23 20.02 -11.20
N ALA A 156 14.92 19.49 -12.39
CA ALA A 156 13.57 19.47 -12.98
C ALA A 156 12.54 18.63 -12.18
N LEU A 157 12.97 17.86 -11.17
CA LEU A 157 12.05 17.17 -10.28
C LEU A 157 11.47 18.11 -9.22
N LYS A 158 12.13 19.23 -8.88
CA LYS A 158 11.72 20.14 -7.81
C LYS A 158 10.31 20.67 -7.99
N GLU A 159 9.92 21.05 -9.21
CA GLU A 159 8.56 21.53 -9.50
C GLU A 159 7.49 20.45 -9.26
N LYS A 160 7.73 19.21 -9.73
CA LYS A 160 6.81 18.09 -9.51
C LYS A 160 6.76 17.69 -8.04
N ILE A 161 7.88 17.80 -7.33
CA ILE A 161 7.97 17.53 -5.91
C ILE A 161 7.15 18.56 -5.12
N SER A 162 7.28 19.85 -5.41
CA SER A 162 6.53 20.92 -4.72
C SER A 162 5.01 20.74 -4.84
N VAL A 163 4.49 20.34 -6.01
CA VAL A 163 3.05 20.08 -6.20
C VAL A 163 2.58 18.90 -5.36
N LEU A 164 3.33 17.80 -5.30
CA LEU A 164 2.95 16.62 -4.53
C LEU A 164 3.12 16.84 -3.02
N ASP A 165 4.16 17.58 -2.62
CA ASP A 165 4.43 17.93 -1.24
C ASP A 165 3.32 18.84 -0.69
N SER A 166 2.82 19.77 -1.52
CA SER A 166 1.63 20.57 -1.19
C SER A 166 0.39 19.69 -0.98
N ILE A 167 0.18 18.67 -1.82
CA ILE A 167 -0.93 17.72 -1.67
C ILE A 167 -0.77 16.89 -0.39
N MET A 168 0.46 16.48 -0.06
CA MET A 168 0.77 15.63 1.09
C MET A 168 0.74 16.39 2.42
N HIS A 169 1.27 17.62 2.46
CA HIS A 169 1.27 18.49 3.63
C HIS A 169 -0.17 18.85 4.02
N GLN A 170 -1.00 19.23 3.04
CA GLN A 170 -2.42 19.46 3.24
C GLN A 170 -3.14 18.21 3.79
N ALA A 171 -2.80 17.01 3.29
CA ALA A 171 -3.39 15.77 3.78
C ALA A 171 -2.97 15.39 5.21
N LEU A 172 -1.84 15.88 5.71
CA LEU A 172 -1.32 15.57 7.05
C LEU A 172 -1.81 16.57 8.11
N GLU A 173 -1.93 17.85 7.79
CA GLU A 173 -2.47 18.87 8.71
C GLU A 173 -3.94 18.57 9.07
N GLU A 174 -4.75 18.16 8.09
CA GLU A 174 -6.15 17.77 8.28
C GLU A 174 -6.34 16.53 9.18
N ALA A 175 -5.33 15.65 9.26
CA ALA A 175 -5.36 14.48 10.14
C ALA A 175 -5.10 14.87 11.60
N ASN A 176 -4.31 15.93 11.84
CA ASN A 176 -3.97 16.41 13.18
C ASN A 176 -5.08 17.29 13.78
N GLU A 177 -5.85 18.01 12.97
CA GLU A 177 -6.99 18.82 13.43
C GLU A 177 -8.16 17.95 13.95
N GLN A 178 -8.34 16.73 13.42
CA GLN A 178 -9.39 15.80 13.90
C GLN A 178 -9.08 15.19 15.28
N ASP A 179 -7.82 15.17 15.71
CA ASP A 179 -7.43 14.70 17.05
C ASP A 179 -7.61 15.77 18.13
N VAL A 180 -7.76 17.05 17.75
CA VAL A 180 -7.98 18.17 18.68
C VAL A 180 -9.47 18.32 19.03
N GLU A 181 -10.40 18.07 18.10
CA GLU A 181 -11.85 18.14 18.38
C GLU A 181 -12.36 17.01 19.29
N ILE A 182 -11.64 15.89 19.42
CA ILE A 182 -12.03 14.77 20.31
C ILE A 182 -11.56 14.98 21.75
N ASN A 183 -10.62 15.91 22.00
CA ASN A 183 -10.04 16.18 23.33
C ASN A 183 -10.37 17.57 23.91
N SER A 184 -11.42 18.23 23.43
CA SER A 184 -11.96 19.41 24.13
C SER A 184 -13.00 18.95 25.17
N PRO A 185 -12.73 19.09 26.49
CA PRO A 185 -13.72 18.75 27.49
C PRO A 185 -14.86 19.76 27.42
N LEU A 186 -16.08 19.21 27.36
CA LEU A 186 -17.36 19.92 27.44
C LEU A 186 -17.30 21.08 28.45
N GLY A 187 -17.40 22.31 27.92
CA GLY A 187 -17.84 23.48 28.68
C GLY A 187 -19.36 23.60 28.62
#